data_AF-A0A7S1SE70-F1
#
_entry.id   AF-A0A7S1SE70-F1
#
_cell.length_a   1.000
_cell.length_b   1.000
_cell.length_c   1.000
_cell.angle_alpha   90.00
_cell.angle_beta   90.00
_cell.angle_gamma   90.00
#
_symmetry.space_group_name_H-M   'P 1'
#
loop_
_entity.id
_entity.type
_entity.pdbx_description
1 polymer ?
#
loop_
_entity_poly.entity_id
_entity_poly.type
_entity_poly.pdbx_seq_one_letter_code
_entity_poly.pdbx_strand_id
1 'polypeptide(L)'
;AHPMDLIAVDAGSVDPGPYYLATRSSFTSLPHVVRDLRIMVEGFLKQQGQGHPCKLIVGSAGGCGTDNQLEILTEEVLAMIREIGGQDVAAATKVATVTSEVTDPAILEGRELTPLGPMPGTVATCMEAAASAGSDSCAVV
;
A
#
# COMPACT_ATOMS: atom_id res chain seq x y z
N ALA A 1 -21.82 14.96 17.50
CA ALA A 1 -20.73 14.98 16.48
C ALA A 1 -21.39 15.02 15.11
N HIS A 2 -20.82 15.74 14.15
CA HIS A 2 -21.34 15.76 12.79
C HIS A 2 -21.10 14.40 12.11
N PRO A 3 -22.04 13.93 11.28
CA PRO A 3 -21.86 12.70 10.51
C PRO A 3 -20.71 12.88 9.51
N MET A 4 -19.94 11.81 9.30
CA MET A 4 -18.80 11.79 8.38
C MET A 4 -19.15 11.00 7.13
N ASP A 5 -19.05 11.62 5.95
CA ASP A 5 -19.32 10.95 4.67
C ASP A 5 -18.15 10.06 4.22
N LEU A 6 -16.93 10.36 4.67
CA LEU A 6 -15.71 9.70 4.24
C LEU A 6 -14.65 9.68 5.35
N ILE A 7 -14.05 8.51 5.56
CA ILE A 7 -12.80 8.31 6.30
C ILE A 7 -11.79 7.77 5.28
N ALA A 8 -10.69 8.48 5.07
CA ALA A 8 -9.70 8.12 4.07
C ALA A 8 -8.28 8.29 4.59
N VAL A 9 -7.38 7.42 4.14
CA VAL A 9 -5.93 7.55 4.32
C VAL A 9 -5.26 7.36 2.97
N ASP A 10 -4.30 8.22 2.66
CA ASP A 10 -3.33 7.96 1.60
C ASP A 10 -2.02 7.53 2.27
N ALA A 11 -1.70 6.25 2.13
CA ALA A 11 -0.54 5.61 2.75
C ALA A 11 0.62 5.40 1.76
N GLY A 12 0.51 5.95 0.55
CA GLY A 12 1.58 5.92 -0.44
C GLY A 12 2.60 7.02 -0.18
N SER A 13 3.88 6.67 -0.11
CA SER A 13 4.97 7.64 -0.14
C SER A 13 5.93 7.29 -1.27
N VAL A 14 6.42 8.32 -1.96
CA VAL A 14 7.50 8.23 -2.96
C VAL A 14 8.88 8.31 -2.28
N ASP A 15 8.93 8.79 -1.04
CA ASP A 15 10.14 8.98 -0.24
C ASP A 15 11.00 7.72 -0.01
N PRO A 16 10.46 6.49 0.12
CA PRO A 16 11.30 5.31 0.37
C PRO A 16 12.19 4.95 -0.83
N GLY A 17 11.93 5.56 -2.00
CA GLY A 17 12.71 5.31 -3.20
C GLY A 17 12.43 3.94 -3.84
N PRO A 18 12.99 3.67 -5.02
CA PRO A 18 12.63 2.51 -5.84
C PRO A 18 13.10 1.16 -5.28
N TYR A 19 13.96 1.13 -4.26
CA TYR A 19 14.37 -0.10 -3.60
C TYR A 19 13.17 -0.90 -3.06
N TYR A 20 12.24 -0.23 -2.38
CA TYR A 20 11.08 -0.90 -1.76
C TYR A 20 10.06 -1.36 -2.79
N LEU A 21 9.91 -0.61 -3.89
CA LEU A 21 9.13 -1.02 -5.05
C LEU A 21 9.72 -2.29 -5.68
N ALA A 22 11.03 -2.31 -5.95
CA ALA A 22 11.71 -3.43 -6.60
C ALA A 22 11.74 -4.70 -5.74
N THR A 23 11.91 -4.55 -4.43
CA THR A 23 11.92 -5.67 -3.47
C THR A 23 10.52 -6.09 -3.03
N ARG A 24 9.46 -5.39 -3.46
CA ARG A 24 8.06 -5.60 -3.04
C ARG A 24 7.89 -5.61 -1.50
N SER A 25 8.76 -4.90 -0.80
CA SER A 25 8.83 -4.85 0.66
C SER A 25 8.44 -3.46 1.17
N SER A 26 7.71 -3.37 2.28
CA SER A 26 7.38 -2.07 2.87
C SER A 26 8.57 -1.51 3.66
N PHE A 27 8.77 -0.20 3.60
CA PHE A 27 9.71 0.50 4.49
C PHE A 27 9.17 0.65 5.92
N THR A 28 7.87 0.41 6.11
CA THR A 28 7.20 0.46 7.41
C THR A 28 6.92 -0.96 7.92
N SER A 29 6.84 -1.11 9.25
CA SER A 29 6.44 -2.39 9.83
C SER A 29 4.92 -2.56 9.72
N LEU A 30 4.48 -3.72 9.21
CA LEU A 30 3.06 -4.04 9.08
C LEU A 30 2.27 -3.86 10.40
N PRO A 31 2.77 -4.27 11.59
CA PRO A 31 2.03 -4.07 12.83
C PRO A 31 1.74 -2.60 13.18
N HIS A 32 2.63 -1.68 12.80
CA HIS A 32 2.39 -0.25 13.03
C HIS A 32 1.31 0.28 12.08
N VAL A 33 1.32 -0.14 10.82
CA VAL A 33 0.29 0.21 9.84
C VAL A 33 -1.08 -0.33 10.26
N VAL A 34 -1.14 -1.59 10.67
CA VAL A 34 -2.38 -2.24 11.15
C VAL A 34 -2.95 -1.54 12.38
N ARG A 35 -2.09 -1.15 13.34
CA ARG A 35 -2.50 -0.35 14.52
C ARG A 35 -3.21 0.93 14.11
N ASP A 36 -2.67 1.65 13.13
CA ASP A 36 -3.22 2.94 12.70
C ASP A 36 -4.49 2.76 11.88
N LEU A 37 -4.54 1.76 10.99
CA LEU A 37 -5.74 1.39 10.24
C LEU A 37 -6.89 0.95 11.14
N ARG A 38 -6.62 0.28 12.26
CA ARG A 38 -7.64 -0.12 13.24
C ARG A 38 -8.46 1.07 13.72
N ILE A 39 -7.83 2.19 14.02
CA ILE A 39 -8.52 3.40 14.50
C ILE A 39 -9.51 3.90 13.43
N MET A 40 -9.12 3.85 12.16
CA MET A 40 -9.99 4.22 11.04
C MET A 40 -11.18 3.27 10.88
N VAL A 41 -10.94 1.96 10.99
CA VAL A 41 -11.99 0.93 10.90
C VAL A 41 -13.00 1.08 12.04
N GLU A 42 -12.54 1.33 13.27
CA GLU A 42 -13.43 1.59 14.41
C GLU A 42 -14.29 2.84 14.18
N GLY A 43 -13.70 3.91 13.65
CA GLY A 43 -14.42 5.12 13.26
C GLY A 43 -15.48 4.86 12.19
N PHE A 44 -15.12 4.10 11.15
CA PHE A 44 -16.02 3.70 10.07
C PHE A 44 -17.19 2.87 10.59
N LEU A 45 -16.92 1.82 11.35
CA LEU A 45 -17.95 0.95 11.92
C LEU A 45 -18.90 1.71 12.87
N LYS A 46 -18.37 2.68 13.61
CA LYS A 46 -19.20 3.56 14.44
C LYS A 46 -20.17 4.40 13.61
N GLN A 47 -19.75 4.93 12.46
CA GLN A 47 -20.65 5.65 11.55
C GLN A 47 -21.71 4.70 10.95
N GLN A 48 -21.30 3.51 10.51
CA GLN A 48 -22.22 2.49 9.99
C GLN A 48 -23.28 2.09 11.03
N GLY A 49 -22.88 1.86 12.27
CA GLY A 49 -23.79 1.52 13.38
C GLY A 49 -24.77 2.65 13.74
N GLN A 50 -24.48 3.89 13.36
CA GLN A 50 -25.38 5.04 13.49
C GLN A 50 -26.35 5.18 12.29
N GLY A 51 -26.32 4.23 11.35
CA GLY A 51 -27.10 4.27 10.11
C GLY A 51 -26.58 5.30 9.10
N HIS A 52 -25.34 5.77 9.26
CA HIS A 52 -24.76 6.75 8.37
C HIS A 52 -23.88 6.08 7.30
N PRO A 53 -24.11 6.33 5.99
CA PRO A 53 -23.40 5.66 4.90
C PRO A 53 -21.99 6.24 4.66
N CYS A 54 -21.15 6.24 5.70
CA CYS A 54 -19.75 6.65 5.62
C CYS A 54 -18.97 5.70 4.72
N LYS A 55 -18.03 6.22 3.92
CA LYS A 55 -17.11 5.43 3.10
C LYS A 55 -15.75 5.30 3.80
N LEU A 56 -15.10 4.14 3.67
CA LEU A 56 -13.71 3.93 4.06
C LEU A 56 -12.85 3.80 2.80
N ILE A 57 -11.82 4.63 2.67
CA ILE A 57 -10.84 4.56 1.58
C ILE A 57 -9.45 4.34 2.16
N VAL A 58 -8.75 3.31 1.68
CA VAL A 58 -7.34 3.06 2.00
C VAL A 58 -6.55 3.17 0.71
N GLY A 59 -5.74 4.23 0.61
CA GLY A 59 -4.88 4.55 -0.53
C GLY A 59 -3.57 3.76 -0.56
N SER A 60 -2.82 3.95 -1.65
CA SER A 60 -1.62 3.23 -2.10
C SER A 60 -0.85 2.41 -1.03
N ALA A 61 -1.21 1.12 -0.93
CA ALA A 61 -0.29 -0.01 -0.74
C ALA A 61 0.78 0.09 0.38
N GLY A 62 0.45 0.68 1.54
CA GLY A 62 1.21 0.46 2.78
C GLY A 62 2.71 0.76 2.73
N GLY A 63 3.12 1.68 1.84
CA GLY A 63 4.50 2.18 1.75
C GLY A 63 5.39 1.67 0.62
N CYS A 64 5.01 0.67 -0.21
CA CYS A 64 5.87 0.31 -1.36
C CYS A 64 5.20 0.23 -2.74
N GLY A 65 3.91 0.58 -2.84
CA GLY A 65 3.26 0.86 -4.12
C GLY A 65 2.96 -0.36 -5.00
N THR A 66 3.19 -1.58 -4.50
CA THR A 66 3.00 -2.84 -5.21
C THR A 66 1.66 -3.50 -4.89
N ASP A 67 1.18 -4.36 -5.79
CA ASP A 67 -0.10 -5.05 -5.66
C ASP A 67 -0.10 -6.00 -4.44
N ASN A 68 1.03 -6.64 -4.11
CA ASN A 68 1.11 -7.50 -2.93
C ASN A 68 0.86 -6.76 -1.60
N GLN A 69 1.29 -5.50 -1.48
CA GLN A 69 0.98 -4.72 -0.28
C GLN A 69 -0.48 -4.28 -0.25
N LEU A 70 -1.07 -3.98 -1.42
CA LEU A 70 -2.50 -3.70 -1.50
C LEU A 70 -3.32 -4.90 -1.06
N GLU A 71 -2.93 -6.11 -1.47
CA GLU A 71 -3.55 -7.37 -1.04
C GLU A 71 -3.45 -7.54 0.49
N ILE A 72 -2.25 -7.43 1.05
CA ILE A 72 -2.02 -7.54 2.50
C ILE A 72 -2.91 -6.55 3.27
N LEU A 73 -2.91 -5.28 2.90
CA LEU A 73 -3.71 -4.28 3.61
C LEU A 73 -5.22 -4.51 3.44
N THR A 74 -5.65 -4.98 2.28
CA THR A 74 -7.06 -5.31 2.03
C THR A 74 -7.50 -6.46 2.94
N GLU A 75 -6.68 -7.50 3.06
CA GLU A 75 -6.93 -8.63 3.95
C GLU A 75 -6.99 -8.19 5.42
N GLU A 76 -6.03 -7.37 5.87
CA GLU A 76 -5.99 -6.84 7.24
C GLU A 76 -7.23 -5.99 7.56
N VAL A 77 -7.65 -5.11 6.63
CA VAL A 77 -8.87 -4.30 6.81
C VAL A 77 -10.11 -5.18 6.91
N LEU A 78 -10.25 -6.18 6.03
CA LEU A 78 -11.37 -7.12 6.09
C LEU A 78 -11.35 -7.97 7.36
N ALA A 79 -10.17 -8.36 7.83
CA ALA A 79 -9.99 -9.07 9.09
C ALA A 79 -10.42 -8.21 10.28
N MET A 80 -9.99 -6.94 10.33
CA MET A 80 -10.40 -5.99 11.37
C MET A 80 -11.91 -5.71 11.34
N ILE A 81 -12.52 -5.54 10.17
CA ILE A 81 -13.96 -5.36 10.04
C ILE A 81 -14.71 -6.58 10.58
N ARG A 82 -14.23 -7.78 10.28
CA ARG A 82 -14.81 -9.04 10.79
C ARG A 82 -14.65 -9.17 12.30
N GLU A 83 -13.47 -8.83 12.83
CA GLU A 83 -13.17 -8.90 14.25
C GLU A 83 -14.02 -7.90 15.07
N ILE A 84 -14.11 -6.65 14.60
CA ILE A 84 -14.73 -5.55 15.35
C ILE A 84 -16.25 -5.46 15.07
N GLY A 85 -16.65 -5.59 13.80
CA GLY A 85 -18.03 -5.44 13.34
C GLY A 85 -18.81 -6.75 13.24
N GLY A 86 -18.13 -7.90 13.34
CA GLY A 86 -18.73 -9.22 13.21
C GLY A 86 -18.86 -9.72 11.78
N GLN A 87 -19.25 -10.98 11.65
CA GLN A 87 -19.27 -11.71 10.37
C GLN A 87 -20.24 -11.11 9.35
N ASP A 88 -21.43 -10.70 9.80
CA ASP A 88 -22.48 -10.18 8.91
C ASP A 88 -22.09 -8.83 8.30
N VAL A 89 -21.48 -7.95 9.11
CA VAL A 89 -20.97 -6.65 8.64
C VAL A 89 -19.83 -6.85 7.66
N ALA A 90 -18.89 -7.76 7.95
CA ALA A 90 -17.81 -8.09 7.03
C ALA A 90 -18.32 -8.66 5.71
N ALA A 91 -19.33 -9.54 5.73
CA ALA A 91 -19.94 -10.11 4.53
C ALA A 91 -20.69 -9.07 3.69
N ALA A 92 -21.29 -8.06 4.33
CA ALA A 92 -21.97 -6.96 3.65
C ALA A 92 -21.02 -5.88 3.13
N THR A 93 -19.81 -5.78 3.70
CA THR A 93 -18.84 -4.75 3.32
C THR A 93 -18.20 -5.07 1.97
N LYS A 94 -18.26 -4.10 1.05
CA LYS A 94 -17.61 -4.20 -0.26
C LYS A 94 -16.34 -3.37 -0.25
N VAL A 95 -15.22 -4.00 -0.56
CA VAL A 95 -13.93 -3.34 -0.74
C VAL A 95 -13.59 -3.31 -2.22
N ALA A 96 -13.37 -2.11 -2.75
CA ALA A 96 -12.84 -1.92 -4.09
C ALA A 96 -11.33 -1.75 -3.97
N THR A 97 -10.58 -2.44 -4.82
CA THR A 97 -9.12 -2.29 -4.95
C THR A 97 -8.80 -1.63 -6.29
N VAL A 98 -7.74 -0.81 -6.31
CA VAL A 98 -7.22 -0.17 -7.53
C VAL A 98 -5.75 -0.54 -7.63
N THR A 99 -5.41 -1.33 -8.65
CA THR A 99 -4.04 -1.79 -8.92
C THR A 99 -3.44 -1.02 -10.09
N SER A 100 -2.13 -0.86 -10.06
CA SER A 100 -1.37 -0.20 -11.14
C SER A 100 0.03 -0.77 -11.34
N GLU A 101 0.35 -1.90 -10.70
CA GLU A 101 1.67 -2.52 -10.84
C GLU A 101 1.94 -2.88 -12.30
N VAL A 102 3.10 -2.45 -12.81
CA VAL A 102 3.55 -2.76 -14.15
C VAL A 102 4.36 -4.05 -14.12
N THR A 103 3.87 -5.08 -14.81
CA THR A 103 4.50 -6.41 -14.83
C THR A 103 5.16 -6.76 -16.15
N ASP A 104 4.96 -5.94 -17.20
CA ASP A 104 5.51 -6.18 -18.52
C ASP A 104 6.99 -5.75 -18.59
N PRO A 105 7.95 -6.68 -18.69
CA PRO A 105 9.37 -6.33 -18.78
C PRO A 105 9.71 -5.57 -20.07
N ALA A 106 8.87 -5.69 -21.12
CA ALA A 106 9.07 -4.97 -22.37
C ALA A 106 8.98 -3.44 -22.20
N ILE A 107 8.42 -2.96 -21.09
CA ILE A 107 8.39 -1.52 -20.81
C ILE A 107 9.80 -0.91 -20.73
N LEU A 108 10.81 -1.70 -20.40
CA LEU A 108 12.22 -1.28 -20.32
C LEU A 108 13.01 -1.54 -21.60
N GLU A 109 12.46 -2.27 -22.57
CA GLU A 109 13.18 -2.61 -23.80
C GLU A 109 13.55 -1.34 -24.60
N GLY A 110 14.82 -1.27 -25.00
CA GLY A 110 15.36 -0.14 -25.77
C GLY A 110 15.44 1.18 -24.99
N ARG A 111 15.18 1.18 -23.67
CA ARG A 111 15.33 2.36 -22.81
C ARG A 111 16.72 2.38 -22.16
N GLU A 112 17.40 3.51 -22.28
CA GLU A 112 18.60 3.80 -21.50
C GLU A 112 18.15 4.42 -20.18
N LEU A 113 18.36 3.71 -19.07
CA LEU A 113 17.99 4.19 -17.75
C LEU A 113 19.21 4.86 -17.10
N THR A 114 19.02 6.07 -16.56
CA THR A 114 20.10 6.83 -15.90
C THR A 114 19.82 7.07 -14.43
N PRO A 115 20.83 7.07 -13.55
CA PRO A 115 20.61 7.24 -12.12
C PRO A 115 19.98 8.59 -11.79
N LEU A 116 19.07 8.58 -10.81
CA LEU A 116 18.43 9.80 -10.36
C LEU A 116 19.37 10.60 -9.44
N GLY A 117 19.98 11.66 -9.98
CA GLY A 117 20.82 12.57 -9.20
C GLY A 117 22.08 11.90 -8.64
N PRO A 118 22.42 12.09 -7.34
CA PRO A 118 23.64 11.52 -6.75
C PRO A 118 23.50 10.03 -6.40
N MET A 119 22.38 9.37 -6.74
CA MET A 119 22.18 7.97 -6.39
C MET A 119 23.18 7.07 -7.15
N PRO A 120 23.92 6.20 -6.44
CA PRO A 120 24.88 5.32 -7.06
C PRO A 120 24.17 4.19 -7.84
N GLY A 121 24.85 3.67 -8.87
CA GLY A 121 24.45 2.47 -9.60
C GLY A 121 24.25 2.68 -11.10
N THR A 122 24.41 1.61 -11.87
CA THR A 122 23.90 1.50 -13.24
C THR A 122 22.60 0.69 -13.22
N VAL A 123 21.85 0.69 -14.32
CA VAL A 123 20.65 -0.15 -14.52
C VAL A 123 20.86 -1.60 -14.07
N ALA A 124 21.99 -2.18 -14.51
CA ALA A 124 22.36 -3.56 -14.23
C ALA A 124 22.55 -3.81 -12.72
N THR A 125 23.25 -2.90 -12.02
CA THR A 125 23.46 -3.03 -10.57
C THR A 125 22.17 -2.83 -9.78
N CYS A 126 21.23 -2.00 -10.25
CA CYS A 126 19.95 -1.81 -9.57
C CYS A 126 19.03 -3.04 -9.70
N MET A 127 19.03 -3.69 -10.87
CA MET A 127 18.29 -4.93 -11.10
C MET A 127 18.89 -6.12 -10.32
N GLU A 128 20.22 -6.22 -10.27
CA GLU A 128 20.93 -7.25 -9.49
C GLU A 128 20.79 -7.05 -7.98
N ALA A 129 20.81 -5.80 -7.49
CA ALA A 129 20.62 -5.48 -6.06
C ALA A 129 19.18 -5.77 -5.59
N ALA A 130 18.18 -5.52 -6.43
CA ALA A 130 16.79 -5.88 -6.14
C ALA A 130 16.60 -7.41 -6.03
N ALA A 131 17.38 -8.19 -6.78
CA ALA A 131 17.31 -9.65 -6.78
C ALA A 131 18.14 -10.33 -5.66
N SER A 132 19.16 -9.66 -5.11
CA SER A 132 20.17 -10.29 -4.25
C SER A 132 20.10 -9.97 -2.75
N ALA A 133 19.10 -9.20 -2.28
CA ALA A 133 18.85 -8.90 -0.87
C ALA A 133 20.08 -8.34 -0.10
N GLY A 134 20.23 -7.02 -0.09
CA GLY A 134 21.24 -6.36 0.73
C GLY A 134 21.36 -4.85 0.49
N SER A 135 20.50 -4.07 1.17
CA SER A 135 20.68 -2.68 1.64
C SER A 135 21.19 -1.54 0.74
N ASP A 136 21.59 -1.73 -0.51
CA ASP A 136 22.05 -0.60 -1.33
C ASP A 136 20.92 0.03 -2.16
N SER A 137 20.63 1.30 -1.84
CA SER A 137 19.57 2.10 -2.45
C SER A 137 19.97 2.52 -3.87
N CYS A 138 19.45 1.79 -4.86
CA CYS A 138 19.68 2.04 -6.27
C CYS A 138 18.40 2.59 -6.91
N ALA A 139 18.45 3.78 -7.51
CA ALA A 139 17.32 4.40 -8.20
C ALA A 139 17.65 4.80 -9.63
N VAL A 140 16.77 4.42 -10.54
CA VAL A 140 16.88 4.73 -11.96
C VAL A 140 15.53 5.20 -12.45
N VAL A 141 15.52 6.27 -13.26
CA VAL A 141 14.35 6.80 -13.97
C VAL A 141 14.51 6.52 -15.47
#